data_AF-A0AAP6SKA9-F1
#
_entry.id   AF-A0AAP6SKA9-F1
#
_cell.length_a   1.000
_cell.length_b   1.000
_cell.length_c   1.000
_cell.angle_alpha   90.00
_cell.angle_beta   90.00
_cell.angle_gamma   90.00
#
_symmetry.space_group_name_H-M   'P 1'
#
loop_
_entity.id
_entity.type
_entity.pdbx_description
1 polymer ?
#
loop_
_entity_poly.entity_id
_entity_poly.type
_entity_poly.pdbx_seq_one_letter_code
_entity_poly.pdbx_strand_id
1 'polypeptide(L)'
;MICAYDSESGNPGFIINNIGQGPGEYSELSCFCCDKSRIYVVDNRRQQMLAYDALSGKFIESKRMPIIPDDVESLDNGGFLFVTVPLGSRRKLPNSNHRVHISDKDLNIVDNLFEYKDDEFDPIGQRYYLTKNNNKIVFGSLMFDGYTVMDDRDPSKYHQVKIDFKNGLQGKSDIDMRDVKNYDHLTLPPFISGNNAIISYTLGDGYIEYGLWNKDVNGILPMPSDNISKAIMPVVGVDGDKFIGYYDSYDRYKSAVDHGFAKASESVEDILKSEGSALVIYKMRQQVPSNTEN
;
A
#
# COMPACT_ATOMS: atom_id res chain seq x y z
N MET A 1 -8.71 -12.40 -7.94
CA MET A 1 -7.70 -13.02 -8.83
C MET A 1 -6.36 -12.37 -8.54
N ILE A 2 -5.29 -13.15 -8.51
CA ILE A 2 -3.91 -12.67 -8.44
C ILE A 2 -3.21 -13.12 -9.73
N CYS A 3 -2.53 -12.21 -10.40
CA CYS A 3 -1.75 -12.49 -11.62
C CYS A 3 -0.27 -12.27 -11.33
N ALA A 4 0.55 -13.26 -11.64
CA ALA A 4 2.00 -13.16 -11.56
C ALA A 4 2.58 -13.00 -12.97
N TYR A 5 3.52 -12.08 -13.11
CA TYR A 5 4.24 -11.80 -14.36
C TYR A 5 5.73 -11.88 -14.12
N ASP A 6 6.47 -12.30 -15.15
CA ASP A 6 7.91 -12.17 -15.17
C ASP A 6 8.29 -10.68 -15.22
N SER A 7 9.17 -10.24 -14.31
CA SER A 7 9.47 -8.82 -14.13
C SER A 7 10.30 -8.21 -15.25
N GLU A 8 11.08 -9.02 -15.97
CA GLU A 8 11.93 -8.54 -17.08
C GLU A 8 11.16 -8.49 -18.40
N SER A 9 10.44 -9.56 -18.72
CA SER A 9 9.74 -9.69 -19.99
C SER A 9 8.28 -9.22 -19.95
N GLY A 10 7.68 -9.09 -18.77
CA GLY A 10 6.26 -8.80 -18.60
C GLY A 10 5.33 -9.95 -19.01
N ASN A 11 5.87 -11.12 -19.33
CA ASN A 11 5.08 -12.28 -19.73
C ASN A 11 4.30 -12.85 -18.53
N PRO A 12 3.06 -13.31 -18.73
CA PRO A 12 2.28 -13.93 -17.67
C PRO A 12 2.96 -15.25 -17.24
N GLY A 13 3.15 -15.41 -15.93
CA GLY A 13 3.66 -16.64 -15.32
C GLY A 13 2.54 -17.58 -14.92
N PHE A 14 1.78 -17.20 -13.89
CA PHE A 14 0.65 -17.97 -13.40
C PHE A 14 -0.46 -17.06 -12.85
N ILE A 15 -1.64 -17.63 -12.67
CA ILE A 15 -2.82 -16.95 -12.12
C ILE A 15 -3.35 -17.78 -10.96
N ILE A 16 -3.61 -17.12 -9.83
CA ILE A 16 -4.38 -17.69 -8.72
C ILE A 16 -5.80 -17.12 -8.80
N ASN A 17 -6.75 -17.96 -9.23
CA ASN A 17 -8.16 -17.61 -9.31
C ASN A 17 -9.09 -18.75 -8.83
N ASN A 18 -8.71 -19.36 -7.72
CA ASN A 18 -9.36 -20.56 -7.19
C ASN A 18 -10.55 -20.18 -6.29
N ILE A 19 -11.66 -19.73 -6.88
CA ILE A 19 -12.86 -19.38 -6.12
C ILE A 19 -13.64 -20.65 -5.78
N GLY A 20 -13.90 -20.88 -4.50
CA GLY A 20 -14.65 -22.05 -4.04
C GLY A 20 -14.54 -22.31 -2.54
N GLN A 21 -14.66 -23.58 -2.15
CA GLN A 21 -14.70 -24.02 -0.75
C GLN A 21 -13.74 -25.19 -0.45
N GLY A 22 -13.15 -25.80 -1.47
CA GLY A 22 -12.19 -26.89 -1.35
C GLY A 22 -10.80 -26.47 -0.85
N PRO A 23 -9.87 -27.43 -0.73
CA PRO A 23 -8.47 -27.13 -0.43
C PRO A 23 -7.85 -26.24 -1.51
N GLY A 24 -7.17 -25.17 -1.11
CA GLY A 24 -6.56 -24.21 -2.03
C GLY A 24 -7.53 -23.30 -2.77
N GLU A 25 -8.82 -23.33 -2.41
CA GLU A 25 -9.84 -22.41 -2.88
C GLU A 25 -10.20 -21.41 -1.78
N TYR A 26 -10.44 -20.16 -2.17
CA TYR A 26 -10.91 -19.10 -1.28
C TYR A 26 -12.33 -18.67 -1.65
N SER A 27 -13.09 -18.28 -0.64
CA SER A 27 -14.46 -17.76 -0.81
C SER A 27 -14.50 -16.25 -0.97
N GLU A 28 -13.41 -15.59 -0.59
CA GLU A 28 -13.15 -14.16 -0.67
C GLU A 28 -11.64 -13.95 -0.75
N LEU A 29 -11.20 -13.03 -1.61
CA LEU A 29 -9.84 -12.52 -1.62
C LEU A 29 -9.87 -11.14 -0.95
N SER A 30 -9.74 -11.10 0.37
CA SER A 30 -9.86 -9.86 1.15
C SER A 30 -8.61 -8.99 1.01
N CYS A 31 -7.44 -9.60 1.22
CA CYS A 31 -6.13 -9.02 1.00
C CYS A 31 -5.13 -10.15 0.73
N PHE A 32 -3.93 -9.81 0.28
CA PHE A 32 -2.84 -10.76 0.10
C PHE A 32 -1.50 -10.08 0.30
N CYS A 33 -0.50 -10.85 0.70
CA CYS A 33 0.89 -10.43 0.73
C CYS A 33 1.78 -11.54 0.17
N CYS A 34 3.08 -11.29 0.05
CA CYS A 34 4.03 -12.31 -0.36
C CYS A 34 5.36 -12.20 0.38
N ASP A 35 6.08 -13.30 0.42
CA ASP A 35 7.50 -13.33 0.70
C ASP A 35 8.25 -13.95 -0.50
N LYS A 36 9.55 -14.22 -0.34
CA LYS A 36 10.39 -14.78 -1.42
C LYS A 36 9.95 -16.17 -1.91
N SER A 37 9.15 -16.88 -1.13
CA SER A 37 8.79 -18.28 -1.33
C SER A 37 7.28 -18.50 -1.48
N ARG A 38 6.46 -17.61 -0.90
CA ARG A 38 5.02 -17.83 -0.75
C ARG A 38 4.20 -16.58 -1.03
N ILE A 39 3.01 -16.80 -1.59
CA ILE A 39 1.92 -15.83 -1.67
C ILE A 39 0.88 -16.24 -0.63
N TYR A 40 0.48 -15.30 0.22
CA TYR A 40 -0.49 -15.53 1.28
C TYR A 40 -1.79 -14.80 0.93
N VAL A 41 -2.87 -15.56 0.81
CA VAL A 41 -4.22 -15.03 0.54
C VAL A 41 -5.03 -15.08 1.82
N VAL A 42 -5.64 -13.97 2.20
CA VAL A 42 -6.58 -13.89 3.31
C VAL A 42 -8.01 -14.05 2.81
N ASP A 43 -8.70 -15.03 3.39
CA ASP A 43 -10.13 -15.30 3.18
C ASP A 43 -10.87 -15.00 4.48
N ASN A 44 -11.35 -13.76 4.61
CA ASN A 44 -12.00 -13.29 5.84
C ASN A 44 -13.33 -14.00 6.09
N ARG A 45 -14.08 -14.35 5.04
CA ARG A 45 -15.33 -15.12 5.17
C ARG A 45 -15.11 -16.50 5.79
N ARG A 46 -13.99 -17.17 5.50
CA ARG A 46 -13.63 -18.47 6.13
C ARG A 46 -12.65 -18.32 7.30
N GLN A 47 -12.23 -17.11 7.62
CA GLN A 47 -11.23 -16.78 8.64
C GLN A 47 -9.97 -17.65 8.53
N GLN A 48 -9.38 -17.69 7.34
CA GLN A 48 -8.20 -18.49 7.04
C GLN A 48 -7.21 -17.72 6.15
N MET A 49 -5.94 -18.11 6.24
CA MET A 49 -4.88 -17.71 5.33
C MET A 49 -4.47 -18.93 4.51
N LEU A 50 -4.44 -18.77 3.20
CA LEU A 50 -3.99 -19.79 2.25
C LEU A 50 -2.60 -19.41 1.74
N ALA A 51 -1.66 -20.34 1.80
CA ALA A 51 -0.33 -20.17 1.24
C ALA A 51 -0.23 -20.87 -0.12
N TYR A 52 0.31 -20.17 -1.10
CA TYR A 52 0.64 -20.67 -2.43
C TYR A 52 2.13 -20.47 -2.68
N ASP A 53 2.72 -21.33 -3.50
CA ASP A 53 4.10 -21.18 -3.94
C ASP A 53 4.27 -19.93 -4.82
N ALA A 54 5.25 -19.08 -4.50
CA ALA A 54 5.43 -17.79 -5.17
C ALA A 54 5.92 -17.90 -6.62
N LEU A 55 6.47 -19.05 -7.03
CA LEU A 55 7.03 -19.25 -8.37
C LEU A 55 6.05 -20.01 -9.31
N SER A 56 5.18 -20.83 -8.75
CA SER A 56 4.27 -21.69 -9.53
C SER A 56 2.79 -21.44 -9.27
N GLY A 57 2.43 -20.68 -8.24
CA GLY A 57 1.05 -20.43 -7.84
C GLY A 57 0.33 -21.67 -7.28
N LYS A 58 1.05 -22.77 -7.03
CA LYS A 58 0.46 -24.00 -6.51
C LYS A 58 0.12 -23.84 -5.03
N PHE A 59 -1.06 -24.32 -4.64
CA PHE A 59 -1.45 -24.35 -3.24
C PHE A 59 -0.49 -25.20 -2.40
N ILE A 60 -0.14 -24.70 -1.21
CA ILE A 60 0.72 -25.38 -0.24
C ILE A 60 -0.10 -25.83 0.97
N GLU A 61 -0.71 -24.87 1.67
CA GLU A 61 -1.41 -25.13 2.92
C GLU A 61 -2.41 -24.02 3.25
N SER A 62 -3.31 -24.27 4.20
CA SER A 62 -4.11 -23.22 4.83
C SER A 62 -4.02 -23.30 6.35
N LYS A 63 -4.06 -22.14 7.00
CA LYS A 63 -4.07 -22.01 8.45
C LYS A 63 -5.26 -21.14 8.87
N ARG A 64 -5.87 -21.47 10.02
CA ARG A 64 -6.93 -20.66 10.61
C ARG A 64 -6.33 -19.37 11.15
N MET A 65 -6.95 -18.24 10.85
CA MET A 65 -6.49 -16.94 11.30
C MET A 65 -6.98 -16.65 12.73
N PRO A 66 -6.14 -16.04 13.60
CA PRO A 66 -6.56 -15.68 14.95
C PRO A 66 -7.57 -14.52 14.95
N ILE A 67 -7.54 -13.68 13.91
CA ILE A 67 -8.33 -12.46 13.74
C ILE A 67 -8.81 -12.32 12.29
N ILE A 68 -9.70 -11.36 12.04
CA ILE A 68 -10.16 -10.96 10.70
C ILE A 68 -9.50 -9.62 10.36
N PRO A 69 -8.36 -9.61 9.64
CA PRO A 69 -7.64 -8.37 9.35
C PRO A 69 -8.29 -7.58 8.22
N ASP A 70 -8.09 -6.27 8.25
CA ASP A 70 -8.35 -5.37 7.11
C ASP A 70 -7.13 -5.30 6.17
N ASP A 71 -5.91 -5.61 6.66
CA ASP A 71 -4.70 -5.72 5.82
C ASP A 71 -3.64 -6.65 6.44
N VAL A 72 -2.68 -7.13 5.62
CA VAL A 72 -1.62 -8.05 6.04
C VAL A 72 -0.30 -7.81 5.31
N GLU A 73 0.81 -7.94 6.04
CA GLU A 73 2.16 -8.05 5.44
C GLU A 73 2.99 -9.18 6.05
N SER A 74 3.88 -9.76 5.24
CA SER A 74 4.83 -10.78 5.67
C SER A 74 6.02 -10.15 6.39
N LEU A 75 6.60 -10.87 7.36
CA LEU A 75 7.83 -10.48 8.07
C LEU A 75 9.01 -11.34 7.61
N ASP A 76 10.24 -10.82 7.64
CA ASP A 76 11.46 -11.55 7.22
C ASP A 76 11.75 -12.76 8.15
N ASN A 77 11.21 -12.72 9.38
CA ASN A 77 11.27 -13.83 10.34
C ASN A 77 10.20 -14.92 10.10
N GLY A 78 9.39 -14.80 9.05
CA GLY A 78 8.33 -15.74 8.69
C GLY A 78 6.99 -15.51 9.41
N GLY A 79 6.93 -14.53 10.32
CA GLY A 79 5.67 -14.07 10.93
C GLY A 79 4.90 -13.10 10.04
N PHE A 80 3.87 -12.48 10.62
CA PHE A 80 3.00 -11.55 9.91
C PHE A 80 2.64 -10.35 10.75
N LEU A 81 2.41 -9.23 10.06
CA LEU A 81 1.78 -8.04 10.60
C LEU A 81 0.35 -7.98 10.08
N PHE A 82 -0.61 -7.91 11.01
CA PHE A 82 -2.02 -7.76 10.70
C PHE A 82 -2.51 -6.39 11.12
N VAL A 83 -3.29 -5.73 10.26
CA VAL A 83 -3.99 -4.49 10.61
C VAL A 83 -5.46 -4.78 10.85
N THR A 84 -5.99 -4.22 11.93
CA THR A 84 -7.43 -4.11 12.15
C THR A 84 -7.76 -2.66 12.46
N VAL A 85 -8.78 -2.11 11.79
CA VAL A 85 -9.18 -0.72 11.99
C VAL A 85 -10.60 -0.63 12.55
N PRO A 86 -10.81 0.07 13.68
CA PRO A 86 -12.14 0.31 14.21
C PRO A 86 -12.88 1.32 13.30
N LEU A 87 -13.63 0.84 12.31
CA LEU A 87 -14.34 1.69 11.35
C LEU A 87 -15.70 2.18 11.86
N GLY A 88 -15.84 3.50 11.98
CA GLY A 88 -17.08 4.19 12.38
C GLY A 88 -17.70 3.68 13.68
N SER A 89 -18.90 4.14 14.03
CA SER A 89 -19.52 3.86 15.34
C SER A 89 -20.01 2.41 15.57
N ARG A 90 -19.66 1.44 14.71
CA ARG A 90 -20.37 0.14 14.64
C ARG A 90 -19.53 -1.12 14.48
N ARG A 91 -18.22 -1.05 14.20
CA ARG A 91 -17.38 -2.26 14.10
C ARG A 91 -16.45 -2.35 15.31
N LYS A 92 -16.96 -2.89 16.43
CA LYS A 92 -16.09 -3.28 17.55
C LYS A 92 -15.25 -4.49 17.13
N LEU A 93 -13.94 -4.35 17.21
CA LEU A 93 -13.02 -5.45 16.98
C LEU A 93 -13.06 -6.39 18.20
N PRO A 94 -13.25 -7.70 18.00
CA PRO A 94 -13.26 -8.63 19.11
C PRO A 94 -11.84 -8.75 19.71
N ASN A 95 -11.75 -8.57 21.03
CA ASN A 95 -10.63 -9.01 21.89
C ASN A 95 -9.28 -8.28 21.77
N SER A 96 -9.19 -7.14 21.08
CA SER A 96 -8.03 -6.23 21.20
C SER A 96 -8.41 -4.81 20.84
N ASN A 97 -7.84 -3.83 21.56
CA ASN A 97 -7.94 -2.41 21.30
C ASN A 97 -6.67 -1.87 20.63
N HIS A 98 -6.06 -2.65 19.74
CA HIS A 98 -4.83 -2.30 19.02
C HIS A 98 -5.07 -2.38 17.52
N ARG A 99 -4.41 -1.51 16.75
CA ARG A 99 -4.57 -1.45 15.29
C ARG A 99 -3.68 -2.41 14.54
N VAL A 100 -2.54 -2.74 15.15
CA VAL A 100 -1.51 -3.59 14.54
C VAL A 100 -1.23 -4.77 15.45
N HIS A 101 -1.24 -5.97 14.89
CA HIS A 101 -0.96 -7.21 15.60
C HIS A 101 0.22 -7.92 14.94
N ILE A 102 1.23 -8.26 15.72
CA ILE A 102 2.42 -8.97 15.27
C ILE A 102 2.24 -10.44 15.62
N SER A 103 2.49 -11.32 14.67
CA SER A 103 2.40 -12.77 14.85
C SER A 103 3.70 -13.49 14.51
N ASP A 104 3.84 -14.70 15.06
CA ASP A 104 4.83 -15.66 14.61
C ASP A 104 4.39 -16.36 13.31
N LYS A 105 5.26 -17.25 12.79
CA LYS A 105 5.00 -18.06 11.58
C LYS A 105 3.80 -19.02 11.67
N ASP A 106 3.32 -19.28 12.88
CA ASP A 106 2.20 -20.16 13.18
C ASP A 106 0.92 -19.37 13.48
N LEU A 107 0.95 -18.06 13.20
CA LEU A 107 -0.16 -17.10 13.37
C LEU A 107 -0.53 -16.85 14.84
N ASN A 108 0.32 -17.19 15.80
CA ASN A 108 0.09 -16.79 17.18
C ASN A 108 0.42 -15.31 17.33
N ILE A 109 -0.50 -14.50 17.87
CA ILE A 109 -0.22 -13.10 18.16
C ILE A 109 0.78 -13.01 19.32
N VAL A 110 1.94 -12.40 19.07
CA VAL A 110 3.04 -12.27 20.03
C VAL A 110 3.19 -10.85 20.58
N ASP A 111 2.70 -9.85 19.85
CA ASP A 111 2.75 -8.44 20.29
C ASP A 111 1.67 -7.61 19.57
N ASN A 112 1.37 -6.42 20.10
CA ASN A 112 0.38 -5.50 19.55
C ASN A 112 0.89 -4.05 19.61
N LEU A 113 0.58 -3.25 18.60
CA LEU A 113 0.98 -1.85 18.50
C LEU A 113 -0.23 -0.94 18.25
N PHE A 114 -0.07 0.33 18.64
CA PHE A 114 -1.03 1.41 18.44
C PHE A 114 -2.39 1.12 19.09
N GLU A 115 -2.37 1.14 20.42
CA GLU A 115 -3.58 1.07 21.25
C GLU A 115 -4.51 2.25 20.94
N TYR A 116 -5.82 1.98 20.90
CA TYR A 116 -6.88 2.96 20.77
C TYR A 116 -7.94 2.76 21.87
N LYS A 117 -8.76 3.78 22.10
CA LYS A 117 -9.83 3.74 23.11
C LYS A 117 -11.11 3.15 22.53
N ASP A 118 -11.97 2.58 23.37
CA ASP A 118 -13.26 1.98 22.95
C ASP A 118 -14.20 2.93 22.17
N ASP A 119 -14.03 4.24 22.36
CA ASP A 119 -14.79 5.30 21.69
C ASP A 119 -14.04 5.96 20.51
N GLU A 120 -12.83 5.49 20.21
CA GLU A 120 -12.03 5.94 19.07
C GLU A 120 -12.27 5.07 17.83
N PHE A 121 -12.59 5.72 16.71
CA PHE A 121 -12.85 5.05 15.43
C PHE A 121 -12.24 5.85 14.28
N ASP A 122 -11.85 5.15 13.22
CA ASP A 122 -11.52 5.80 11.95
C ASP A 122 -12.82 6.19 11.25
N PRO A 123 -12.95 7.45 10.79
CA PRO A 123 -14.20 7.95 10.23
C PRO A 123 -14.47 7.35 8.84
N ILE A 124 -13.43 6.95 8.10
CA ILE A 124 -13.50 6.21 6.84
C ILE A 124 -12.39 5.15 6.79
N GLY A 125 -12.64 4.07 6.04
CA GLY A 125 -11.62 3.07 5.78
C GLY A 125 -10.70 3.44 4.62
N GLN A 126 -9.47 2.94 4.66
CA GLN A 126 -8.53 3.00 3.55
C GLN A 126 -8.63 1.73 2.69
N ARG A 127 -8.16 1.82 1.43
CA ARG A 127 -8.13 0.65 0.53
C ARG A 127 -7.15 -0.41 1.01
N TYR A 128 -6.03 0.02 1.57
CA TYR A 128 -5.00 -0.76 2.22
C TYR A 128 -4.36 0.14 3.29
N TYR A 129 -3.79 -0.47 4.31
CA TYR A 129 -3.16 0.19 5.46
C TYR A 129 -1.66 -0.05 5.52
N LEU A 130 -1.15 -0.99 4.72
CA LEU A 130 0.25 -1.35 4.64
C LEU A 130 0.82 -1.13 3.23
N THR A 131 2.07 -0.67 3.18
CA THR A 131 2.93 -0.86 2.01
C THR A 131 4.27 -1.45 2.46
N LYS A 132 4.97 -2.16 1.59
CA LYS A 132 6.27 -2.77 1.90
C LYS A 132 7.30 -2.43 0.84
N ASN A 133 8.53 -2.15 1.27
CA ASN A 133 9.69 -2.04 0.41
C ASN A 133 10.95 -2.50 1.13
N ASN A 134 11.70 -3.43 0.54
CA ASN A 134 12.87 -4.03 1.18
C ASN A 134 12.52 -4.51 2.60
N ASN A 135 13.28 -4.08 3.61
CA ASN A 135 13.10 -4.42 5.02
C ASN A 135 12.17 -3.44 5.78
N LYS A 136 11.37 -2.64 5.07
CA LYS A 136 10.50 -1.63 5.68
C LYS A 136 9.04 -1.89 5.36
N ILE A 137 8.21 -1.86 6.38
CA ILE A 137 6.75 -1.88 6.27
C ILE A 137 6.24 -0.52 6.73
N VAL A 138 5.40 0.11 5.92
CA VAL A 138 4.76 1.39 6.21
C VAL A 138 3.33 1.13 6.64
N PHE A 139 2.95 1.66 7.79
CA PHE A 139 1.57 1.67 8.27
C PHE A 139 1.01 3.08 8.23
N GLY A 140 -0.19 3.24 7.68
CA GLY A 140 -0.95 4.48 7.67
C GLY A 140 -2.33 4.29 8.30
N SER A 141 -2.83 5.32 8.98
CA SER A 141 -4.21 5.42 9.45
C SER A 141 -4.60 6.89 9.56
N LEU A 142 -5.91 7.19 9.69
CA LEU A 142 -6.38 8.57 9.80
C LEU A 142 -6.15 9.19 11.19
N MET A 143 -5.76 8.39 12.17
CA MET A 143 -5.51 8.87 13.53
C MET A 143 -4.12 9.50 13.71
N PHE A 144 -3.28 9.46 12.69
CA PHE A 144 -1.96 10.06 12.69
C PHE A 144 -1.75 10.90 11.43
N ASP A 145 -1.38 12.17 11.59
CA ASP A 145 -1.06 13.08 10.48
C ASP A 145 0.34 12.74 9.92
N GLY A 146 0.42 11.61 9.22
CA GLY A 146 1.68 11.05 8.74
C GLY A 146 1.59 9.54 8.58
N TYR A 147 2.73 8.86 8.72
CA TYR A 147 2.82 7.41 8.60
C TYR A 147 3.88 6.83 9.53
N THR A 148 3.77 5.54 9.82
CA THR A 148 4.72 4.81 10.66
C THR A 148 5.57 3.87 9.80
N VAL A 149 6.88 3.88 10.01
CA VAL A 149 7.83 3.00 9.31
C VAL A 149 8.37 1.99 10.31
N MET A 150 8.13 0.71 10.03
CA MET A 150 8.50 -0.45 10.85
C MET A 150 9.59 -1.27 10.14
N ASP A 151 10.49 -1.88 10.90
CA ASP A 151 11.44 -2.89 10.37
C ASP A 151 10.74 -4.25 10.25
N ASP A 152 10.91 -4.94 9.12
CA ASP A 152 10.21 -6.21 8.85
C ASP A 152 10.80 -7.43 9.59
N ARG A 153 11.93 -7.27 10.28
CA ARG A 153 12.48 -8.29 11.20
C ARG A 153 11.99 -8.09 12.63
N ASP A 154 11.67 -6.86 12.99
CA ASP A 154 11.22 -6.47 14.32
C ASP A 154 10.33 -5.22 14.23
N PRO A 155 9.01 -5.41 13.99
CA PRO A 155 8.10 -4.27 13.79
C PRO A 155 7.93 -3.38 15.02
N SER A 156 8.31 -3.85 16.22
CA SER A 156 8.35 -3.03 17.44
C SER A 156 9.38 -1.90 17.33
N LYS A 157 10.40 -2.06 16.48
CA LYS A 157 11.34 -1.00 16.09
C LYS A 157 10.73 -0.17 14.97
N TYR A 158 9.97 0.84 15.36
CA TYR A 158 9.37 1.77 14.42
C TYR A 158 9.75 3.22 14.70
N HIS A 159 9.56 4.06 13.68
CA HIS A 159 9.56 5.51 13.84
C HIS A 159 8.39 6.11 13.07
N GLN A 160 7.88 7.22 13.59
CA GLN A 160 6.79 7.95 12.96
C GLN A 160 7.34 9.11 12.14
N VAL A 161 6.82 9.25 10.93
CA VAL A 161 7.06 10.39 10.06
C VAL A 161 5.81 11.26 10.09
N LYS A 162 5.94 12.42 10.73
CA LYS A 162 4.87 13.41 10.78
C LYS A 162 4.86 14.27 9.51
N ILE A 163 3.68 14.56 9.01
CA ILE A 163 3.44 15.57 7.97
C ILE A 163 2.69 16.73 8.63
N ASP A 164 3.22 17.94 8.49
CA ASP A 164 2.64 19.13 9.10
C ASP A 164 1.45 19.65 8.28
N PHE A 165 0.32 18.96 8.40
CA PHE A 165 -0.96 19.42 7.87
C PHE A 165 -1.50 20.61 8.66
N LYS A 166 -2.09 21.59 7.97
CA LYS A 166 -2.64 22.80 8.62
C LYS A 166 -3.95 22.48 9.33
N ASN A 167 -4.78 21.65 8.72
CA ASN A 167 -6.07 21.19 9.26
C ASN A 167 -6.13 19.66 9.31
N GLY A 168 -5.17 19.04 10.01
CA GLY A 168 -5.04 17.58 10.12
C GLY A 168 -6.18 16.87 10.88
N LEU A 169 -6.25 15.54 10.77
CA LEU A 169 -7.23 14.69 11.47
C LEU A 169 -6.73 14.13 12.80
N GLN A 170 -5.43 14.22 13.08
CA GLN A 170 -4.84 13.61 14.27
C GLN A 170 -5.59 14.01 15.56
N GLY A 171 -6.02 12.98 16.31
CA GLY A 171 -6.73 13.15 17.58
C GLY A 171 -8.21 13.53 17.46
N LYS A 172 -8.79 13.61 16.25
CA LYS A 172 -10.22 13.88 16.04
C LYS A 172 -10.97 12.58 15.80
N SER A 173 -11.46 11.96 16.88
CA SER A 173 -12.12 10.64 16.84
C SER A 173 -13.65 10.69 16.69
N ASP A 174 -14.25 11.87 16.73
CA ASP A 174 -15.71 12.11 16.71
C ASP A 174 -16.21 12.71 15.38
N ILE A 175 -15.37 12.70 14.35
CA ILE A 175 -15.69 13.27 13.03
C ILE A 175 -16.68 12.39 12.28
N ASP A 176 -17.75 12.99 11.75
CA ASP A 176 -18.65 12.32 10.82
C ASP A 176 -17.90 12.04 9.50
N MET A 177 -18.08 10.85 8.94
CA MET A 177 -17.45 10.44 7.67
C MET A 177 -17.64 11.46 6.54
N ARG A 178 -18.75 12.20 6.53
CA ARG A 178 -19.09 13.20 5.51
C ARG A 178 -18.24 14.47 5.61
N ASP A 179 -17.66 14.72 6.78
CA ASP A 179 -16.87 15.90 7.10
C ASP A 179 -15.36 15.64 6.97
N VAL A 180 -14.93 14.37 6.85
CA VAL A 180 -13.52 13.99 6.65
C VAL A 180 -12.88 14.72 5.48
N LYS A 181 -13.63 14.93 4.39
CA LYS A 181 -13.19 15.66 3.19
C LYS A 181 -12.76 17.11 3.47
N ASN A 182 -13.18 17.69 4.59
CA ASN A 182 -12.85 19.06 4.98
C ASN A 182 -11.53 19.15 5.77
N TYR A 183 -10.83 18.02 5.96
CA TYR A 183 -9.57 17.95 6.69
C TYR A 183 -8.42 17.49 5.79
N ASP A 184 -7.22 17.92 6.14
CA ASP A 184 -5.99 17.52 5.48
C ASP A 184 -5.57 16.14 6.01
N HIS A 185 -5.32 15.17 5.14
CA HIS A 185 -4.84 13.85 5.58
C HIS A 185 -4.25 13.05 4.43
N LEU A 186 -3.43 12.04 4.77
CA LEU A 186 -3.06 10.99 3.83
C LEU A 186 -4.27 10.10 3.57
N THR A 187 -4.55 9.83 2.30
CA THR A 187 -5.67 8.97 1.88
C THR A 187 -5.29 7.49 1.86
N LEU A 188 -3.99 7.20 1.71
CA LEU A 188 -3.39 5.87 1.69
C LEU A 188 -1.99 5.92 2.34
N PRO A 189 -1.50 4.81 2.91
CA PRO A 189 -0.11 4.72 3.34
C PRO A 189 0.83 4.93 2.14
N PRO A 190 1.92 5.70 2.29
CA PRO A 190 2.78 6.02 1.15
C PRO A 190 3.65 4.85 0.72
N PHE A 191 4.09 4.89 -0.53
CA PHE A 191 5.20 4.07 -1.00
C PHE A 191 6.51 4.79 -0.72
N ILE A 192 7.43 4.15 0.01
CA ILE A 192 8.71 4.77 0.41
C ILE A 192 9.91 4.12 -0.30
N SER A 193 10.87 4.94 -0.70
CA SER A 193 12.17 4.51 -1.17
C SER A 193 13.26 5.51 -0.76
N GLY A 194 14.21 5.07 0.05
CA GLY A 194 15.21 5.95 0.67
C GLY A 194 14.55 7.03 1.54
N ASN A 195 14.85 8.30 1.24
CA ASN A 195 14.28 9.49 1.91
C ASN A 195 13.02 10.03 1.19
N ASN A 196 12.56 9.36 0.15
CA ASN A 196 11.44 9.79 -0.69
C ASN A 196 10.21 8.93 -0.42
N ALA A 197 9.05 9.56 -0.43
CA ALA A 197 7.76 8.91 -0.32
C ALA A 197 6.81 9.48 -1.38
N ILE A 198 6.14 8.60 -2.14
CA ILE A 198 5.00 9.01 -2.95
C ILE A 198 3.77 8.91 -2.06
N ILE A 199 3.17 10.07 -1.81
CA ILE A 199 2.01 10.23 -0.94
C ILE A 199 0.75 10.50 -1.77
N SER A 200 -0.39 10.03 -1.28
CA SER A 200 -1.70 10.48 -1.71
C SER A 200 -2.37 11.18 -0.54
N TYR A 201 -2.91 12.38 -0.77
CA TYR A 201 -3.41 13.25 0.29
C TYR A 201 -4.56 14.12 -0.19
N THR A 202 -5.25 14.77 0.73
CA THR A 202 -6.24 15.83 0.43
C THR A 202 -5.96 17.05 1.31
N LEU A 203 -6.39 18.25 0.88
CA LEU A 203 -6.18 19.52 1.57
C LEU A 203 -7.51 20.24 1.87
N GLY A 204 -8.45 19.53 2.49
CA GLY A 204 -9.68 20.13 2.99
C GLY A 204 -10.72 20.54 1.94
N ASP A 205 -10.61 20.00 0.72
CA ASP A 205 -11.53 20.20 -0.39
C ASP A 205 -12.13 18.89 -0.93
N GLY A 206 -11.72 17.76 -0.36
CA GLY A 206 -12.14 16.42 -0.76
C GLY A 206 -11.50 15.92 -2.06
N TYR A 207 -10.63 16.70 -2.70
CA TYR A 207 -9.89 16.24 -3.87
C TYR A 207 -8.65 15.47 -3.43
N ILE A 208 -8.43 14.32 -4.06
CA ILE A 208 -7.25 13.50 -3.83
C ILE A 208 -6.15 13.99 -4.75
N GLU A 209 -5.06 14.43 -4.14
CA GLU A 209 -3.82 14.79 -4.80
C GLU A 209 -2.76 13.70 -4.61
N TYR A 210 -1.73 13.78 -5.44
CA TYR A 210 -0.51 12.99 -5.31
C TYR A 210 0.68 13.93 -5.22
N GLY A 211 1.67 13.54 -4.43
CA GLY A 211 2.87 14.34 -4.23
C GLY A 211 4.08 13.49 -3.89
N LEU A 212 5.24 14.09 -4.07
CA LEU A 212 6.50 13.57 -3.56
C LEU A 212 6.77 14.25 -2.21
N TRP A 213 6.80 13.46 -1.15
CA TRP A 213 7.31 13.90 0.14
C TRP A 213 8.77 13.50 0.27
N ASN A 214 9.61 14.41 0.75
CA ASN A 214 11.02 14.14 1.01
C ASN A 214 11.36 14.48 2.47
N LYS A 215 11.99 13.52 3.16
CA LYS A 215 12.33 13.63 4.58
C LYS A 215 13.25 14.78 4.92
N ASP A 216 14.21 15.07 4.04
CA ASP A 216 15.26 16.06 4.31
C ASP A 216 14.75 17.50 4.17
N VAL A 217 13.74 17.69 3.31
CA VAL A 217 13.08 18.99 3.09
C VAL A 217 11.85 19.17 3.99
N ASN A 218 11.30 18.07 4.51
CA ASN A 218 10.03 18.02 5.26
C ASN A 218 8.90 18.80 4.55
N GLY A 219 8.73 18.53 3.25
CA GLY A 219 7.78 19.23 2.40
C GLY A 219 7.16 18.30 1.36
N ILE A 220 5.98 18.69 0.90
CA ILE A 220 5.28 18.05 -0.21
C ILE A 220 5.61 18.82 -1.47
N LEU A 221 6.22 18.14 -2.44
CA LEU A 221 6.29 18.60 -3.81
C LEU A 221 5.05 18.06 -4.54
N PRO A 222 4.03 18.91 -4.82
CA PRO A 222 2.83 18.46 -5.51
C PRO A 222 3.18 18.01 -6.92
N MET A 223 2.39 17.07 -7.46
CA MET A 223 2.54 16.70 -8.86
C MET A 223 2.19 17.90 -9.77
N PRO A 224 3.00 18.17 -10.81
CA PRO A 224 2.74 19.28 -11.72
C PRO A 224 1.44 19.04 -12.49
N SER A 225 0.51 19.98 -12.40
CA SER A 225 -0.77 19.94 -13.12
C SER A 225 -0.68 20.50 -14.54
N ASP A 226 0.31 21.36 -14.79
CA ASP A 226 0.54 22.08 -16.05
C ASP A 226 1.57 21.39 -16.97
N ASN A 227 2.39 20.49 -16.42
CA ASN A 227 3.45 19.81 -17.15
C ASN A 227 3.55 18.32 -16.78
N ILE A 228 2.74 17.51 -17.45
CA ILE A 228 2.64 16.06 -17.21
C ILE A 228 3.96 15.34 -17.52
N SER A 229 4.87 15.91 -18.31
CA SER A 229 6.21 15.32 -18.55
C SER A 229 7.03 15.09 -17.28
N LYS A 230 6.69 15.80 -16.19
CA LYS A 230 7.34 15.71 -14.88
C LYS A 230 6.45 15.06 -13.81
N ALA A 231 5.24 14.66 -14.17
CA ALA A 231 4.30 14.07 -13.22
C ALA A 231 4.61 12.60 -12.98
N ILE A 232 4.45 12.18 -11.73
CA ILE A 232 4.44 10.77 -11.34
C ILE A 232 2.97 10.34 -11.35
N MET A 233 2.65 9.39 -12.22
CA MET A 233 1.31 8.81 -12.29
C MET A 233 1.05 7.95 -11.04
N PRO A 234 -0.23 7.67 -10.69
CA PRO A 234 -0.57 6.96 -9.46
C PRO A 234 0.28 5.71 -9.27
N VAL A 235 1.09 5.73 -8.21
CA VAL A 235 2.00 4.65 -7.85
C VAL A 235 1.19 3.57 -7.16
N VAL A 236 1.39 2.33 -7.61
CA VAL A 236 0.73 1.13 -7.10
C VAL A 236 1.70 0.18 -6.39
N GLY A 237 3.00 0.49 -6.43
CA GLY A 237 4.02 -0.36 -5.83
C GLY A 237 5.40 0.30 -5.82
N VAL A 238 6.34 -0.38 -5.17
CA VAL A 238 7.74 0.02 -5.08
C VAL A 238 8.62 -1.24 -5.06
N ASP A 239 9.73 -1.18 -5.77
CA ASP A 239 10.73 -2.26 -5.83
C ASP A 239 12.13 -1.65 -5.69
N GLY A 240 12.66 -1.72 -4.46
CA GLY A 240 13.97 -1.16 -4.13
C GLY A 240 13.98 0.35 -4.31
N ASP A 241 14.70 0.83 -5.34
CA ASP A 241 14.85 2.24 -5.69
C ASP A 241 13.86 2.72 -6.79
N LYS A 242 12.90 1.87 -7.15
CA LYS A 242 11.94 2.14 -8.24
C LYS A 242 10.52 2.27 -7.70
N PHE A 243 9.82 3.33 -8.09
CA PHE A 243 8.37 3.42 -7.91
C PHE A 243 7.66 2.88 -9.15
N ILE A 244 6.54 2.21 -8.94
CA ILE A 244 5.80 1.52 -10.00
C ILE A 244 4.44 2.19 -10.15
N GLY A 245 4.23 2.89 -11.26
CA GLY A 245 2.91 3.37 -11.69
C GLY A 245 2.21 2.36 -12.61
N TYR A 246 0.92 2.57 -12.84
CA TYR A 246 0.08 1.65 -13.61
C TYR A 246 -0.90 2.37 -14.53
N TYR A 247 -1.02 1.87 -15.76
CA TYR A 247 -2.03 2.27 -16.73
C TYR A 247 -2.83 1.06 -17.19
N ASP A 248 -4.14 1.12 -17.07
CA ASP A 248 -5.13 0.15 -17.53
C ASP A 248 -6.01 0.68 -18.68
N SER A 249 -5.71 1.88 -19.18
CA SER A 249 -6.55 2.56 -20.16
C SER A 249 -5.68 3.29 -21.18
N TYR A 250 -5.85 2.92 -22.45
CA TYR A 250 -5.21 3.60 -23.57
C TYR A 250 -5.60 5.08 -23.64
N ASP A 251 -6.87 5.43 -23.39
CA ASP A 251 -7.32 6.82 -23.45
C ASP A 251 -6.65 7.69 -22.37
N ARG A 252 -6.50 7.15 -21.15
CA ARG A 252 -5.79 7.85 -20.07
C ARG A 252 -4.31 8.02 -20.38
N TYR A 253 -3.67 6.97 -20.90
CA TYR A 253 -2.28 7.02 -21.35
C TYR A 253 -2.10 8.03 -22.49
N LYS A 254 -2.94 7.97 -23.53
CA LYS A 254 -2.89 8.87 -24.69
C LYS A 254 -3.08 10.32 -24.27
N SER A 255 -4.04 10.60 -23.38
CA SER A 255 -4.23 11.94 -22.82
C SER A 255 -2.96 12.43 -22.13
N ALA A 256 -2.31 11.60 -21.31
CA ALA A 256 -1.05 11.97 -20.68
C ALA A 256 0.05 12.29 -21.71
N VAL A 257 0.19 11.47 -22.77
CA VAL A 257 1.16 11.69 -23.86
C VAL A 257 0.87 12.99 -24.63
N ASP A 258 -0.40 13.25 -24.93
CA ASP A 258 -0.83 14.49 -25.61
C ASP A 258 -0.49 15.75 -24.79
N HIS A 259 -0.32 15.61 -23.47
CA HIS A 259 0.10 16.65 -22.53
C HIS A 259 1.58 16.56 -22.12
N GLY A 260 2.39 15.80 -22.88
CA GLY A 260 3.85 15.78 -22.77
C GLY A 260 4.44 14.62 -21.97
N PHE A 261 3.63 13.64 -21.54
CA PHE A 261 4.17 12.40 -20.97
C PHE A 261 4.98 11.62 -22.02
N ALA A 262 5.95 10.83 -21.55
CA ALA A 262 6.80 10.05 -22.45
C ALA A 262 5.98 8.98 -23.21
N LYS A 263 6.15 8.94 -24.53
CA LYS A 263 5.52 7.92 -25.38
C LYS A 263 6.20 6.56 -25.16
N ALA A 264 5.41 5.53 -24.94
CA ALA A 264 5.85 4.14 -24.89
C ALA A 264 6.19 3.60 -26.29
N SER A 265 6.76 2.39 -26.35
CA SER A 265 6.97 1.68 -27.62
C SER A 265 5.63 1.29 -28.26
N GLU A 266 5.63 1.10 -29.58
CA GLU A 266 4.43 0.67 -30.32
C GLU A 266 3.81 -0.61 -29.73
N SER A 267 4.66 -1.58 -29.35
CA SER A 267 4.22 -2.81 -28.69
C SER A 267 3.41 -2.59 -27.41
N VAL A 268 3.82 -1.63 -26.57
CA VAL A 268 3.10 -1.30 -25.33
C VAL A 268 1.80 -0.56 -25.64
N GLU A 269 1.81 0.35 -26.62
CA GLU A 269 0.59 1.03 -27.05
C GLU A 269 -0.44 0.05 -27.60
N ASP A 270 -0.02 -0.95 -28.36
CA ASP A 270 -0.92 -1.97 -28.92
C ASP A 270 -1.50 -2.90 -27.83
N ILE A 271 -0.73 -3.21 -26.78
CA ILE A 271 -1.25 -3.89 -25.58
C ILE A 271 -2.32 -3.03 -24.91
N LEU A 272 -2.06 -1.74 -24.68
CA LEU A 272 -3.02 -0.83 -24.05
C LEU A 272 -4.30 -0.67 -24.88
N LYS A 273 -4.20 -0.58 -26.22
CA LYS A 273 -5.35 -0.53 -27.13
C LYS A 273 -6.20 -1.80 -27.10
N SER A 274 -5.59 -2.93 -26.71
CA SER A 274 -6.23 -4.24 -26.64
C SER A 274 -6.71 -4.58 -25.22
N GLU A 275 -7.05 -3.58 -24.42
CA GLU A 275 -7.50 -3.71 -23.02
C GLU A 275 -6.44 -4.31 -22.06
N GLY A 276 -5.18 -4.38 -22.51
CA GLY A 276 -4.06 -4.73 -21.67
C GLY A 276 -3.67 -3.59 -20.72
N SER A 277 -2.58 -3.78 -19.99
CA SER A 277 -2.10 -2.81 -19.02
C SER A 277 -0.60 -2.65 -19.09
N ALA A 278 -0.10 -1.51 -18.64
CA ALA A 278 1.31 -1.16 -18.65
C ALA A 278 1.76 -0.66 -17.28
N LEU A 279 2.96 -1.09 -16.87
CA LEU A 279 3.64 -0.53 -15.72
C LEU A 279 4.57 0.60 -16.17
N VAL A 280 4.62 1.66 -15.37
CA VAL A 280 5.59 2.75 -15.54
C VAL A 280 6.57 2.70 -14.40
N ILE A 281 7.86 2.61 -14.71
CA ILE A 281 8.91 2.51 -13.71
C ILE A 281 9.58 3.88 -13.56
N TYR A 282 9.44 4.47 -12.38
CA TYR A 282 10.10 5.72 -12.01
C TYR A 282 11.31 5.44 -11.15
N LYS A 283 12.44 6.04 -11.50
CA LYS A 283 13.67 5.99 -10.71
C LYS A 283 14.07 7.40 -10.32
N MET A 284 14.34 7.62 -9.04
CA MET A 284 14.88 8.89 -8.57
C MET A 284 16.24 9.12 -9.22
N ARG A 285 16.44 10.29 -9.84
CA ARG A 285 17.79 10.67 -10.29
C ARG A 285 18.67 10.82 -9.06
N GLN A 286 19.81 10.14 -9.04
CA GLN A 286 20.83 10.41 -8.04
C GLN A 286 21.27 11.86 -8.19
N GLN A 287 21.27 12.62 -7.09
CA GLN A 287 21.92 13.92 -7.10
C GLN A 287 23.40 13.68 -7.40
N VAL A 288 23.86 14.15 -8.56
CA VAL A 288 25.29 14.28 -8.81
C VAL A 288 25.79 15.29 -7.78
N PRO A 289 26.78 14.96 -6.94
CA PRO A 289 27.36 15.94 -6.02
C PRO A 289 27.72 17.18 -6.83
N SER A 290 27.18 18.34 -6.46
CA SER A 290 27.65 19.59 -7.04
C SER A 290 29.12 19.71 -6.64
N ASN A 291 30.02 19.47 -7.59
CA ASN A 291 31.40 19.92 -7.49
C ASN A 291 31.30 21.42 -7.24
N THR A 292 31.46 21.80 -5.98
CA THR A 292 31.71 23.17 -5.59
C THR A 292 33.08 23.47 -6.17
N GLU A 293 33.10 24.21 -7.27
CA GLU A 293 34.33 24.78 -7.80
C GLU A 293 34.92 25.70 -6.72
N ASN A 294 36.23 25.53 -6.49
CA ASN A 294 37.06 26.30 -5.58
C ASN A 294 37.10 27.79 -5.94
#